data_AF-A0A291QT62-F1
#
_entry.id   AF-A0A291QT62-F1
#
_cell.length_a   1.000
_cell.length_b   1.000
_cell.length_c   1.000
_cell.angle_alpha   90.00
_cell.angle_beta   90.00
_cell.angle_gamma   90.00
#
_symmetry.space_group_name_H-M   'P 1'
#
loop_
_entity.id
_entity.type
_entity.pdbx_description
1 polymer ?
#
loop_
_entity_poly.entity_id
_entity_poly.type
_entity_poly.pdbx_seq_one_letter_code
_entity_poly.pdbx_strand_id
1 'polypeptide(L)'
;MKHCNCTEKIPVYIITISLLLIIYSCSFNHSNLNVKVTKTSSSYKYEASFDRDKMDRVRFYADSFFSPDVIFGEKKEVDKDYILRNGTKVHIESKPGSFKLVYRKNENASSALDEIELFDQGLF
;
A
#
# COMPACT_ATOMS: atom_id res chain seq x y z
N MET A 1 -10.83 -72.97 9.19
CA MET A 1 -10.06 -72.06 8.31
C MET A 1 -11.02 -71.11 7.61
N LYS A 2 -10.90 -69.81 7.86
CA LYS A 2 -10.76 -68.72 6.87
C LYS A 2 -10.81 -67.37 7.61
N HIS A 3 -9.66 -66.71 7.62
CA HIS A 3 -9.46 -65.34 8.10
C HIS A 3 -10.19 -64.35 7.18
N CYS A 4 -10.94 -63.41 7.76
CA CYS A 4 -11.40 -62.20 7.08
C CYS A 4 -10.27 -61.16 7.12
N ASN A 5 -9.75 -60.77 5.95
CA ASN A 5 -8.91 -59.59 5.80
C ASN A 5 -9.77 -58.45 5.24
N CYS A 6 -10.00 -57.42 6.06
CA CYS A 6 -10.55 -56.13 5.62
C CYS A 6 -9.45 -55.32 4.95
N THR A 7 -9.51 -55.17 3.63
CA THR A 7 -8.69 -54.20 2.88
C THR A 7 -9.50 -52.92 2.72
N GLU A 8 -9.13 -51.88 3.46
CA GLU A 8 -9.68 -50.53 3.36
C GLU A 8 -9.44 -49.96 1.94
N LYS A 9 -10.54 -49.73 1.21
CA LYS A 9 -10.51 -48.98 -0.04
C LYS A 9 -10.48 -47.49 0.31
N ILE A 10 -9.29 -46.91 0.34
CA ILE A 10 -9.13 -45.45 0.44
C ILE A 10 -9.83 -44.83 -0.80
N PRO A 11 -10.85 -43.96 -0.62
CA PRO A 11 -11.66 -43.48 -1.73
C PRO A 11 -10.84 -42.53 -2.61
N VAL A 12 -10.63 -42.95 -3.86
CA VAL A 12 -9.95 -42.22 -4.96
C VAL A 12 -10.46 -40.76 -5.11
N TYR A 13 -11.68 -40.48 -4.65
CA TYR A 13 -12.30 -39.15 -4.62
C TYR A 13 -11.58 -38.11 -3.75
N ILE A 14 -10.86 -38.51 -2.68
CA ILE A 14 -10.14 -37.54 -1.83
C ILE A 14 -8.90 -37.01 -2.55
N ILE A 15 -8.30 -37.83 -3.44
CA ILE A 15 -7.10 -37.47 -4.21
C ILE A 15 -7.46 -36.46 -5.31
N THR A 16 -8.61 -36.60 -5.96
CA THR A 16 -9.05 -35.69 -7.05
C THR A 16 -9.48 -34.32 -6.55
N ILE A 17 -10.11 -34.23 -5.37
CA ILE A 17 -10.48 -32.94 -4.75
C ILE A 17 -9.23 -32.17 -4.29
N SER A 18 -8.22 -32.88 -3.78
CA SER A 18 -6.96 -32.28 -3.35
C SER A 18 -6.15 -31.69 -4.52
N LEU A 19 -6.27 -32.27 -5.72
CA LEU A 19 -5.56 -31.79 -6.92
C LEU A 19 -6.17 -30.49 -7.50
N LEU A 20 -7.48 -30.26 -7.32
CA LEU A 20 -8.16 -29.04 -7.78
C LEU A 20 -7.87 -27.81 -6.91
N LEU A 21 -7.45 -28.00 -5.65
CA LEU A 21 -7.12 -26.90 -4.74
C LEU A 21 -5.73 -26.30 -4.98
N ILE A 22 -4.82 -27.03 -5.64
CA ILE A 22 -3.45 -26.56 -5.89
C ILE A 22 -3.42 -25.51 -7.02
N ILE A 23 -4.37 -25.56 -7.95
CA ILE A 23 -4.41 -24.67 -9.13
C ILE A 23 -4.94 -23.25 -8.81
N TYR A 24 -5.53 -23.06 -7.63
CA TYR A 24 -5.91 -21.74 -7.11
C TYR A 24 -4.82 -21.08 -6.26
N SER A 25 -3.60 -21.64 -6.24
CA SER A 25 -2.44 -21.00 -5.61
C SER A 25 -1.97 -19.82 -6.44
N CYS A 26 -2.65 -18.70 -6.17
CA CYS A 26 -2.15 -17.34 -6.18
C CYS A 26 -1.13 -16.98 -7.26
N SER A 27 -1.62 -16.38 -8.34
CA SER A 27 -0.84 -15.37 -9.04
C SER A 27 -0.68 -14.17 -8.10
N PHE A 28 0.26 -14.27 -7.15
CA PHE A 28 0.78 -13.10 -6.44
C PHE A 28 1.54 -12.29 -7.49
N ASN A 29 0.82 -11.39 -8.13
CA ASN A 29 1.42 -10.31 -8.88
C ASN A 29 2.22 -9.50 -7.84
N HIS A 30 3.52 -9.78 -7.70
CA HIS A 30 4.44 -9.04 -6.84
C HIS A 30 4.40 -7.59 -7.33
N SER A 31 3.53 -6.79 -6.73
CA SER A 31 3.61 -5.36 -6.88
C SER A 31 4.94 -4.96 -6.23
N ASN A 32 5.90 -4.44 -7.00
CA ASN A 32 7.15 -3.90 -6.47
C ASN A 32 6.91 -2.59 -5.71
N LEU A 33 5.91 -2.56 -4.83
CA LEU A 33 5.62 -1.46 -3.93
C LEU A 33 6.41 -1.70 -2.64
N ASN A 34 7.34 -0.81 -2.35
CA ASN A 34 8.10 -0.80 -1.10
C ASN A 34 7.75 0.48 -0.35
N VAL A 35 7.16 0.36 0.83
CA VAL A 35 6.79 1.48 1.70
C VAL A 35 7.69 1.49 2.93
N LYS A 36 8.21 2.66 3.25
CA LYS A 36 9.04 2.94 4.43
C LYS A 36 8.48 4.14 5.16
N VAL A 37 8.07 3.90 6.40
CA VAL A 37 7.66 4.96 7.34
C VAL A 37 8.75 5.18 8.37
N THR A 38 9.19 6.43 8.52
CA THR A 38 10.16 6.85 9.53
C THR A 38 9.51 7.86 10.45
N LYS A 39 9.31 7.48 11.72
CA LYS A 39 8.80 8.37 12.76
C LYS A 39 9.97 8.79 13.66
N THR A 40 10.18 10.09 13.81
CA THR A 40 11.14 10.66 14.75
C THR A 40 10.42 11.55 15.77
N SER A 41 11.14 12.12 16.72
CA SER A 41 10.59 13.11 17.64
C SER A 41 10.16 14.40 16.93
N SER A 42 10.77 14.74 15.80
CA SER A 42 10.52 15.99 15.07
C SER A 42 9.71 15.82 13.79
N SER A 43 9.61 14.61 13.23
CA SER A 43 8.98 14.39 11.93
C SER A 43 8.29 13.03 11.80
N TYR A 44 7.38 12.98 10.85
CA TYR A 44 6.84 11.77 10.25
C TYR A 44 7.21 11.81 8.77
N LYS A 45 7.82 10.74 8.26
CA LYS A 45 8.26 10.63 6.86
C LYS A 45 7.71 9.35 6.28
N TYR A 46 6.96 9.47 5.20
CA TYR A 46 6.46 8.37 4.39
C TYR A 46 7.24 8.34 3.07
N GLU A 47 7.80 7.20 2.71
CA GLU A 47 8.50 6.98 1.44
C GLU A 47 7.95 5.72 0.79
N ALA A 48 7.48 5.82 -0.44
CA ALA A 48 7.06 4.69 -1.25
C ALA A 48 7.90 4.64 -2.53
N SER A 49 8.38 3.45 -2.88
CA SER A 49 9.00 3.15 -4.17
C SER A 49 8.11 2.15 -4.91
N PHE A 50 7.91 2.36 -6.21
CA PHE A 50 6.98 1.57 -7.02
C PHE A 50 7.45 1.48 -8.47
N ASP A 51 6.86 0.59 -9.26
CA ASP A 51 7.08 0.54 -10.71
C ASP A 51 6.60 1.85 -11.37
N ARG A 52 7.36 2.39 -12.33
CA ARG A 52 7.11 3.73 -12.91
C ARG A 52 5.71 3.87 -13.55
N ASP A 53 5.13 2.77 -14.03
CA ASP A 53 3.78 2.68 -14.60
C ASP A 53 2.67 2.86 -13.56
N LYS A 54 2.98 2.74 -12.27
CA LYS A 54 2.04 2.97 -11.16
C LYS A 54 1.89 4.43 -10.77
N MET A 55 2.66 5.33 -11.38
CA MET A 55 2.66 6.75 -11.05
C MET A 55 1.27 7.39 -11.16
N ASP A 56 0.49 7.05 -12.18
CA ASP A 56 -0.85 7.62 -12.36
C ASP A 56 -1.82 7.18 -11.25
N ARG A 57 -1.68 5.94 -10.74
CA ARG A 57 -2.46 5.46 -9.59
C ARG A 57 -2.08 6.17 -8.31
N VAL A 58 -0.79 6.34 -8.05
CA VAL A 58 -0.28 7.06 -6.86
C VAL A 58 -0.73 8.52 -6.89
N ARG A 59 -0.68 9.17 -8.06
CA ARG A 59 -1.21 10.52 -8.25
C ARG A 59 -2.69 10.60 -7.90
N PHE A 60 -3.49 9.72 -8.50
CA PHE A 60 -4.93 9.71 -8.28
C PHE A 60 -5.27 9.47 -6.80
N TYR A 61 -4.59 8.53 -6.15
CA TYR A 61 -4.77 8.27 -4.72
C TYR A 61 -4.40 9.50 -3.88
N ALA A 62 -3.26 10.14 -4.14
CA ALA A 62 -2.83 11.31 -3.38
C ALA A 62 -3.79 12.50 -3.56
N ASP A 63 -4.18 12.83 -4.79
CA ASP A 63 -5.14 13.92 -5.06
C ASP A 63 -6.53 13.60 -4.46
N SER A 64 -6.94 12.33 -4.47
CA SER A 64 -8.20 11.91 -3.83
C SER A 64 -8.14 11.99 -2.31
N PHE A 65 -7.01 11.61 -1.71
CA PHE A 65 -6.83 11.60 -0.26
C PHE A 65 -6.78 13.03 0.31
N PHE A 66 -6.07 13.93 -0.37
CA PHE A 66 -5.94 15.32 0.06
C PHE A 66 -7.08 16.22 -0.44
N SER A 67 -8.10 15.67 -1.09
CA SER A 67 -9.27 16.41 -1.57
C SER A 67 -9.86 17.30 -0.47
N PRO A 68 -10.15 18.59 -0.75
CA PRO A 68 -10.21 19.23 -2.06
C PRO A 68 -8.87 19.76 -2.60
N ASP A 69 -7.75 19.58 -1.89
CA ASP A 69 -6.45 20.06 -2.33
C ASP A 69 -5.89 19.17 -3.44
N VAL A 70 -5.53 19.79 -4.57
CA VAL A 70 -4.92 19.09 -5.70
C VAL A 70 -3.40 19.19 -5.59
N ILE A 71 -2.76 18.07 -5.28
CA ILE A 71 -1.31 18.00 -5.06
C ILE A 71 -0.58 18.01 -6.40
N PHE A 72 -0.97 17.11 -7.31
CA PHE A 72 -0.28 16.89 -8.57
C PHE A 72 -0.91 17.67 -9.73
N GLY A 73 -2.24 17.69 -9.82
CA GLY A 73 -2.94 18.27 -10.96
C GLY A 73 -2.47 17.65 -12.27
N GLU A 74 -2.08 18.48 -13.24
CA GLU A 74 -1.57 18.01 -14.53
C GLU A 74 -0.11 17.53 -14.49
N LYS A 75 0.63 17.79 -13.40
CA LYS A 75 2.05 17.43 -13.29
C LYS A 75 2.23 15.98 -12.84
N LYS A 76 3.23 15.32 -13.42
CA LYS A 76 3.68 13.97 -12.99
C LYS A 76 4.79 13.99 -11.95
N GLU A 77 5.39 15.16 -11.73
CA GLU A 77 6.48 15.37 -10.80
C GLU A 77 6.21 16.61 -9.96
N VAL A 78 6.45 16.48 -8.66
CA VAL A 78 6.30 17.56 -7.68
C VAL A 78 7.41 17.47 -6.67
N ASP A 79 7.90 18.61 -6.22
CA ASP A 79 8.82 18.75 -5.10
C ASP A 79 8.56 20.14 -4.52
N LYS A 80 7.66 20.22 -3.54
CA LYS A 80 7.32 21.48 -2.87
C LYS A 80 6.61 21.25 -1.55
N ASP A 81 6.57 22.30 -0.74
CA ASP A 81 5.73 22.40 0.43
C ASP A 81 4.29 22.76 0.03
N TYR A 82 3.34 22.08 0.66
CA TYR A 82 1.90 22.29 0.52
C TYR A 82 1.33 22.66 1.87
N ILE A 83 0.40 23.62 1.86
CA ILE A 83 -0.45 23.92 3.01
C ILE A 83 -1.83 23.37 2.64
N LEU A 84 -2.21 22.27 3.28
CA LEU A 84 -3.53 21.66 3.11
C LEU A 84 -4.61 22.59 3.67
N ARG A 85 -5.86 22.37 3.26
CA ARG A 85 -7.01 23.19 3.67
C ARG A 85 -7.20 23.28 5.19
N ASN A 86 -6.83 22.25 5.93
CA ASN A 86 -6.85 22.23 7.40
C ASN A 86 -5.69 23.01 8.04
N GLY A 87 -4.84 23.65 7.25
CA GLY A 87 -3.65 24.40 7.68
C GLY A 87 -2.38 23.54 7.82
N THR A 88 -2.48 22.23 7.58
CA THR A 88 -1.34 21.31 7.73
C THR A 88 -0.31 21.53 6.64
N LYS A 89 0.94 21.71 7.05
CA LYS A 89 2.10 21.84 6.19
C LYS A 89 2.76 20.49 5.96
N VAL A 90 2.82 20.07 4.71
CA VAL A 90 3.52 18.85 4.28
C VAL A 90 4.45 19.17 3.14
N HIS A 91 5.60 18.52 3.12
CA HIS A 91 6.50 18.53 1.97
C HIS A 91 6.26 17.27 1.16
N ILE A 92 5.91 17.41 -0.12
CA ILE A 92 5.65 16.27 -1.01
C ILE A 92 6.65 16.30 -2.16
N GLU A 93 7.40 15.22 -2.28
CA GLU A 93 8.32 14.94 -3.38
C GLU A 93 7.81 13.69 -4.09
N SER A 94 7.58 13.77 -5.39
CA SER A 94 7.15 12.62 -6.17
C SER A 94 7.64 12.72 -7.61
N LYS A 95 8.06 11.57 -8.13
CA LYS A 95 8.54 11.36 -9.49
C LYS A 95 8.24 9.92 -9.90
N PRO A 96 8.23 9.58 -11.20
CA PRO A 96 7.95 8.22 -11.66
C PRO A 96 8.80 7.18 -10.92
N GLY A 97 8.13 6.35 -10.12
CA GLY A 97 8.72 5.26 -9.33
C GLY A 97 9.02 5.58 -7.87
N SER A 98 8.77 6.80 -7.40
CA SER A 98 8.88 7.15 -5.98
C SER A 98 7.92 8.26 -5.53
N PHE A 99 7.45 8.13 -4.30
CA PHE A 99 6.65 9.14 -3.61
C PHE A 99 7.20 9.33 -2.20
N LYS A 100 7.26 10.57 -1.74
CA LYS A 100 7.72 10.91 -0.41
C LYS A 100 6.87 12.04 0.13
N LEU A 101 6.40 11.85 1.36
CA LEU A 101 5.68 12.84 2.13
C LEU A 101 6.43 13.05 3.45
N VAL A 102 6.71 14.30 3.77
CA VAL A 102 7.34 14.69 5.04
C VAL A 102 6.42 15.62 5.79
N TYR A 103 6.02 15.20 6.98
CA TYR A 103 5.29 15.97 7.95
C TYR A 103 6.22 16.37 9.09
N ARG A 104 6.26 17.66 9.43
CA ARG A 104 7.09 18.21 10.50
C ARG A 104 6.23 18.49 11.73
N LYS A 105 6.51 17.80 12.84
CA LYS A 105 5.69 17.86 14.07
C LYS A 105 5.81 19.20 14.78
N ASN A 106 6.92 19.91 14.61
CA ASN A 106 7.15 21.24 15.17
C ASN A 106 6.42 22.35 14.40
N GLU A 107 5.94 22.08 13.19
CA GLU A 107 5.27 23.07 12.33
C GLU A 107 3.76 22.85 12.22
N ASN A 108 3.23 21.80 12.87
CA ASN A 108 1.85 21.34 12.73
C ASN A 108 1.26 20.87 14.06
N ALA A 109 -0.08 20.86 14.15
CA ALA A 109 -0.79 20.37 15.32
C ALA A 109 -0.72 18.84 15.42
N SER A 110 -0.62 18.28 16.63
CA SER A 110 -0.55 16.82 16.82
C SER A 110 -1.71 16.05 16.16
N SER A 111 -2.92 16.62 16.13
CA SER A 111 -4.09 16.01 15.49
C SER A 111 -3.96 15.84 13.98
N ALA A 112 -3.18 16.69 13.32
CA ALA A 112 -2.92 16.56 11.88
C ALA A 112 -2.03 15.35 11.56
N LEU A 113 -1.25 14.86 12.54
CA LEU A 113 -0.46 13.66 12.35
C LEU A 113 -1.35 12.43 12.17
N ASP A 114 -2.44 12.33 12.92
CA ASP A 114 -3.37 11.20 12.83
C ASP A 114 -3.97 11.09 11.42
N GLU A 115 -4.32 12.22 10.80
CA GLU A 115 -4.79 12.27 9.41
C GLU A 115 -3.71 11.82 8.42
N ILE A 116 -2.46 12.28 8.58
CA ILE A 116 -1.36 11.86 7.72
C ILE A 116 -1.04 10.37 7.89
N GLU A 117 -1.20 9.81 9.09
CA GLU A 117 -1.00 8.39 9.33
C GLU A 117 -2.04 7.51 8.65
N LEU A 118 -3.24 8.04 8.35
CA LEU A 118 -4.24 7.33 7.54
C LEU A 118 -3.83 7.21 6.07
N PHE A 119 -2.98 8.10 5.55
CA PHE A 119 -2.47 8.04 4.18
C PHE A 119 -1.71 6.73 3.90
N ASP A 120 -0.95 6.25 4.90
CA ASP A 120 -0.20 5.00 4.84
C ASP A 120 -1.10 3.77 4.64
N GLN A 121 -2.33 3.82 5.15
CA GLN A 121 -3.23 2.66 5.17
C GLN A 121 -3.97 2.41 3.85
N GLY A 122 -4.07 3.40 2.96
CA GLY A 122 -4.92 3.30 1.76
C GLY A 122 -4.20 3.04 0.45
N LEU A 123 -2.86 2.87 0.42
CA LEU A 123 -2.11 2.55 -0.80
C LEU A 123 -2.22 1.05 -1.22
N PHE A 124 -3.23 0.32 -0.71
CA PHE A 124 -3.39 -1.14 -0.83
C PHE A 124 -4.75 -1.53 -1.42
#